data_AF-A0A847LDQ0-F1
#
_entry.id   AF-A0A847LDQ0-F1
#
_cell.length_a   1.000
_cell.length_b   1.000
_cell.length_c   1.000
_cell.angle_alpha   90.00
_cell.angle_beta   90.00
_cell.angle_gamma   90.00
#
_symmetry.space_group_name_H-M   'P 1'
#
loop_
_entity.id
_entity.type
_entity.pdbx_description
1 polymer ?
#
loop_
_entity_poly.entity_id
_entity_poly.type
_entity_poly.pdbx_seq_one_letter_code
_entity_poly.pdbx_strand_id
1 'polypeptide(L)'
;MFFKQILVLFVILGVLGFIYGDRLFMFQANLMISWQYDFPAYEAYERIVHYYPNSPHRQEALKMMEILVKRNGDLRRYLDKRDSGLKKSEKERAKQMEFR
;
A
#
# COMPACT_ATOMS: atom_id res chain seq x y z
N MET A 1 -27.55 3.09 27.85
CA MET A 1 -27.30 4.18 26.87
C MET A 1 -25.83 4.32 26.52
N PHE A 2 -24.92 4.23 27.49
CA PHE A 2 -23.46 4.32 27.31
C PHE A 2 -22.88 3.41 26.20
N PHE A 3 -23.29 2.14 26.17
CA PHE A 3 -22.80 1.18 25.16
C PHE A 3 -23.20 1.53 23.71
N LYS A 4 -24.37 2.15 23.53
CA LYS A 4 -24.82 2.63 22.20
C LYS A 4 -23.95 3.80 21.71
N GLN A 5 -23.54 4.69 22.61
CA GLN A 5 -22.66 5.82 22.28
C GLN A 5 -21.27 5.34 21.89
N ILE A 6 -20.70 4.37 22.62
CA ILE A 6 -19.39 3.76 22.28
C ILE A 6 -19.45 3.11 20.90
N LEU A 7 -20.49 2.32 20.62
CA LEU A 7 -20.65 1.66 19.33
C LEU A 7 -20.77 2.66 18.19
N VAL A 8 -21.56 3.73 18.36
CA VAL A 8 -21.68 4.81 17.37
C VAL A 8 -20.33 5.49 17.13
N LEU A 9 -19.56 5.75 18.19
CA LEU A 9 -18.23 6.36 18.10
C LEU A 9 -17.25 5.46 17.33
N PHE A 10 -17.27 4.14 17.57
CA PHE A 10 -16.46 3.18 16.81
C PHE A 10 -16.85 3.11 15.33
N VAL A 11 -18.15 3.16 15.01
CA VAL A 11 -18.61 3.18 13.62
C VAL A 11 -18.16 4.47 12.92
N ILE A 12 -18.29 5.62 13.60
CA ILE A 12 -17.82 6.90 13.06
C ILE A 12 -16.30 6.88 12.84
N LEU A 13 -15.53 6.35 13.81
CA LEU A 13 -14.08 6.19 13.66
C LEU A 13 -13.71 5.24 12.52
N GLY A 14 -14.46 4.15 12.32
CA GLY A 14 -14.26 3.23 11.21
C GLY A 14 -14.52 3.90 9.86
N VAL A 15 -15.61 4.66 9.75
CA VAL A 15 -15.94 5.41 8.53
C VAL A 15 -14.93 6.52 8.26
N LEU A 16 -14.53 7.27 9.28
CA LEU A 16 -13.49 8.30 9.15
C LEU A 16 -12.14 7.68 8.77
N GLY A 17 -11.77 6.56 9.37
CA GLY A 17 -10.54 5.83 9.02
C GLY A 17 -10.56 5.31 7.58
N PHE A 18 -11.72 4.93 7.06
CA PHE A 18 -11.88 4.55 5.67
C PHE A 18 -11.77 5.75 4.71
N ILE A 19 -12.38 6.89 5.06
CA ILE A 19 -12.35 8.09 4.20
C ILE A 19 -10.97 8.77 4.22
N TYR A 20 -10.31 8.80 5.38
CA TYR A 20 -9.00 9.43 5.58
C TYR A 20 -7.85 8.43 5.64
N GLY A 21 -8.07 7.22 5.13
CA GLY A 21 -7.05 6.17 5.17
C GLY A 21 -5.78 6.54 4.41
N ASP A 22 -5.91 7.32 3.33
CA ASP A 22 -4.78 7.88 2.59
C ASP A 22 -3.83 8.71 3.49
N ARG A 23 -4.37 9.57 4.34
CA ARG A 23 -3.60 10.39 5.29
C ARG A 23 -2.95 9.53 6.37
N LEU A 24 -3.66 8.52 6.87
CA LEU A 24 -3.13 7.57 7.85
C LEU A 24 -1.97 6.77 7.27
N PHE A 25 -2.11 6.24 6.06
CA PHE A 25 -1.03 5.53 5.38
C PHE A 25 0.15 6.45 5.07
N MET A 26 -0.09 7.71 4.72
CA MET A 26 0.98 8.69 4.50
C MET A 26 1.78 8.94 5.78
N PHE A 27 1.09 9.14 6.90
CA PHE A 27 1.73 9.28 8.21
C PHE A 27 2.50 8.02 8.61
N GLN A 28 1.90 6.85 8.42
CA GLN A 28 2.53 5.55 8.69
C GLN A 28 3.81 5.36 7.88
N ALA A 29 3.77 5.68 6.58
CA ALA A 29 4.92 5.54 5.68
C ALA A 29 6.07 6.47 6.10
N ASN A 30 5.77 7.73 6.41
CA ASN A 30 6.77 8.70 6.87
C ASN A 30 7.43 8.27 8.20
N LEU A 31 6.64 7.69 9.11
CA LEU A 31 7.13 7.15 10.37
C LEU A 31 7.99 5.89 10.15
N MET A 32 7.63 5.03 9.20
CA MET A 32 8.47 3.88 8.82
C MET A 32 9.79 4.32 8.20
N ILE A 33 9.79 5.38 7.39
CA ILE A 33 11.04 5.97 6.86
C ILE A 33 11.94 6.46 7.99
N SER A 34 11.39 7.16 9.00
CA SER A 34 12.19 7.68 10.10
C SER A 34 12.81 6.55 10.94
N TRP A 35 12.14 5.40 11.00
CA TRP A 35 12.65 4.17 11.60
C TRP A 35 13.48 3.30 10.66
N GLN A 36 13.81 3.78 9.46
CA GLN A 36 14.61 3.07 8.45
C GLN A 36 13.98 1.74 7.96
N TYR A 37 12.66 1.60 8.08
CA TYR A 37 11.89 0.47 7.57
C TYR A 37 11.39 0.73 6.15
N ASP A 38 12.30 0.65 5.18
CA ASP A 38 12.04 1.00 3.77
C ASP A 38 10.97 0.11 3.11
N PHE A 39 10.95 -1.18 3.44
CA PHE A 39 9.98 -2.15 2.91
C PHE A 39 8.55 -1.83 3.38
N PRO A 40 8.27 -1.75 4.71
CA PRO A 40 6.97 -1.31 5.20
C PRO A 40 6.56 0.08 4.70
N ALA A 41 7.51 1.02 4.60
CA ALA A 41 7.22 2.35 4.07
C ALA A 41 6.75 2.28 2.61
N TYR A 42 7.42 1.48 1.78
CA TYR A 42 7.04 1.25 0.39
C TYR A 42 5.63 0.66 0.29
N GLU A 43 5.32 -0.38 1.08
CA GLU A 43 3.99 -0.99 1.09
C GLU A 43 2.89 -0.01 1.51
N ALA A 44 3.16 0.84 2.51
CA ALA A 44 2.20 1.85 2.95
C ALA A 44 1.90 2.88 1.84
N TYR A 45 2.91 3.32 1.09
CA TYR A 45 2.69 4.15 -0.10
C TYR A 45 1.98 3.40 -1.23
N GLU A 46 2.31 2.12 -1.47
CA GLU A 46 1.66 1.27 -2.48
C GLU A 46 0.14 1.19 -2.22
N ARG A 47 -0.26 1.11 -0.95
CA ARG A 47 -1.68 1.11 -0.53
C ARG A 47 -2.37 2.43 -0.86
N ILE A 48 -1.70 3.58 -0.71
CA ILE A 48 -2.27 4.88 -1.11
C ILE A 48 -2.52 4.89 -2.62
N VAL A 49 -1.54 4.43 -3.39
CA VAL A 49 -1.62 4.42 -4.86
C VAL A 49 -2.72 3.49 -5.36
N HIS A 50 -2.88 2.31 -4.75
CA HIS A 50 -3.87 1.31 -5.17
C HIS A 50 -5.28 1.60 -4.66
N TYR A 51 -5.44 1.87 -3.36
CA TYR A 51 -6.76 1.96 -2.74
C TYR A 51 -7.35 3.37 -2.77
N TYR A 52 -6.52 4.40 -2.96
CA TYR A 52 -6.96 5.80 -2.97
C TYR A 52 -6.52 6.52 -4.26
N PRO A 53 -7.01 6.10 -5.43
CA PRO A 53 -6.55 6.61 -6.73
C PRO A 53 -6.79 8.11 -6.94
N ASN A 54 -7.78 8.68 -6.26
CA ASN A 54 -8.14 10.10 -6.33
C ASN A 54 -7.57 10.93 -5.16
N SER A 55 -6.74 10.32 -4.30
CA SER A 55 -6.13 11.05 -3.17
C SER A 55 -5.14 12.10 -3.67
N PRO A 56 -5.09 13.29 -3.04
CA PRO A 56 -4.04 14.27 -3.30
C PRO A 56 -2.63 13.75 -2.97
N HIS A 57 -2.52 12.74 -2.10
CA HIS A 57 -1.23 12.14 -1.70
C HIS A 57 -0.68 11.13 -2.71
N ARG A 58 -1.45 10.76 -3.73
CA ARG A 58 -1.04 9.71 -4.69
C ARG A 58 0.25 10.04 -5.43
N GLN A 59 0.39 11.27 -5.92
CA GLN A 59 1.60 11.68 -6.66
C GLN A 59 2.83 11.69 -5.75
N GLU A 60 2.67 12.15 -4.52
CA GLU A 60 3.72 12.15 -3.51
C GLU A 60 4.13 10.72 -3.14
N ALA A 61 3.16 9.83 -2.91
CA ALA A 61 3.41 8.41 -2.64
C ALA A 61 4.20 7.74 -3.76
N LEU A 62 3.83 7.96 -5.03
CA LEU A 62 4.58 7.44 -6.19
C LEU A 62 6.03 7.93 -6.19
N LYS A 63 6.24 9.23 -5.98
CA LYS A 63 7.59 9.81 -5.92
C LYS A 63 8.42 9.20 -4.78
N MET A 64 7.82 9.03 -3.60
CA MET A 64 8.51 8.44 -2.46
C MET A 64 8.82 6.96 -2.68
N MET A 65 7.92 6.19 -3.29
CA MET A 65 8.19 4.81 -3.69
C MET A 65 9.42 4.72 -4.62
N GLU A 66 9.53 5.58 -5.63
CA GLU A 66 10.71 5.62 -6.49
C GLU A 66 12.00 5.94 -5.74
N ILE A 67 11.96 6.89 -4.80
CA ILE A 67 13.10 7.26 -3.97
C ILE A 67 13.55 6.06 -3.12
N LEU A 68 12.60 5.37 -2.48
CA LEU A 68 12.89 4.19 -1.65
C LEU A 68 13.55 3.08 -2.46
N VAL A 69 13.02 2.80 -3.66
CA VAL A 69 13.59 1.78 -4.56
C VAL A 69 14.99 2.16 -5.05
N LYS A 70 15.24 3.44 -5.35
CA LYS A 70 16.57 3.92 -5.75
C LYS A 70 17.57 3.87 -4.59
N ARG A 71 17.13 4.16 -3.37
CA ARG A 71 17.97 4.17 -2.17
C ARG A 71 18.32 2.77 -1.69
N ASN A 72 17.38 1.83 -1.78
CA ASN A 72 17.50 0.50 -1.19
C ASN A 72 17.57 -0.59 -2.27
N GLY A 73 18.79 -1.09 -2.53
CA GLY A 73 19.04 -2.12 -3.53
C GLY A 73 18.39 -3.47 -3.21
N ASP A 74 18.20 -3.81 -1.94
CA ASP A 74 17.53 -5.04 -1.53
C ASP A 74 16.03 -4.95 -1.73
N LEU A 75 15.42 -3.80 -1.44
CA LEU A 75 14.03 -3.51 -1.79
C LEU A 75 13.82 -3.65 -3.30
N ARG A 76 14.71 -3.07 -4.11
CA ARG A 76 14.65 -3.21 -5.57
C ARG A 76 14.69 -4.68 -6.01
N ARG A 77 15.67 -5.45 -5.53
CA ARG A 77 15.79 -6.89 -5.87
C ARG A 77 14.57 -7.68 -5.43
N TYR A 78 13.98 -7.35 -4.29
CA TYR A 78 12.76 -7.98 -3.82
C TYR A 78 11.59 -7.70 -4.76
N LEU A 79 11.40 -6.45 -5.17
CA LEU A 79 10.35 -6.06 -6.11
C LEU A 79 10.54 -6.73 -7.47
N ASP A 80 11.77 -6.76 -8.00
CA ASP A 80 12.10 -7.45 -9.26
C ASP A 80 11.75 -8.96 -9.19
N LYS A 81 11.97 -9.60 -8.03
CA LYS A 81 11.56 -11.00 -7.78
C LYS A 81 10.04 -11.14 -7.69
N ARG A 82 9.35 -10.24 -7.00
CA ARG A 82 7.88 -10.22 -6.90
C ARG A 82 7.25 -10.11 -8.30
N ASP A 83 7.73 -9.18 -9.12
CA ASP A 83 7.21 -8.93 -10.48
C ASP A 83 7.49 -10.08 -11.44
N SER A 84 8.68 -10.69 -11.37
CA SER A 84 9.01 -11.87 -12.19
C SER A 84 8.19 -13.10 -11.80
N GLY A 85 7.89 -13.27 -10.50
CA GLY A 85 6.98 -14.31 -10.01
C GLY A 85 5.55 -14.13 -10.54
N LEU A 86 5.02 -12.91 -10.53
CA LEU A 86 3.69 -12.60 -11.07
C LEU A 86 3.59 -12.92 -12.55
N LYS A 87 4.56 -12.48 -13.36
CA LYS A 87 4.62 -12.79 -14.80
C LYS A 87 4.66 -14.29 -15.09
N LYS A 88 5.32 -15.08 -14.23
CA LYS A 88 5.35 -16.54 -14.38
C LYS A 88 3.98 -17.14 -14.11
N SER A 89 3.31 -16.70 -13.05
CA SER A 89 1.95 -17.16 -12.70
C SER A 89 0.92 -16.80 -13.77
N GLU A 90 0.99 -15.60 -14.34
CA GLU A 90 0.10 -15.18 -15.43
C GLU A 90 0.29 -16.03 -16.69
N LYS A 91 1.53 -16.36 -17.06
CA LYS A 91 1.83 -17.26 -18.18
C LYS A 91 1.30 -18.67 -17.95
N GLU A 92 1.38 -19.19 -16.73
CA GLU A 92 0.83 -20.50 -16.39
C GLU A 92 -0.70 -20.50 -16.46
N ARG A 93 -1.36 -19.44 -15.97
CA ARG A 93 -2.81 -19.27 -16.10
C ARG A 93 -3.27 -19.12 -17.54
N ALA A 94 -2.55 -18.37 -18.37
CA ALA A 94 -2.84 -18.22 -19.79
C ALA A 94 -2.76 -19.56 -20.53
N LYS A 95 -1.72 -20.36 -20.27
CA LYS A 95 -1.60 -21.72 -20.83
C LYS A 95 -2.77 -22.61 -20.41
N GLN A 96 -3.18 -22.58 -19.15
CA GLN A 96 -4.33 -23.38 -18.67
C GLN A 96 -5.66 -22.96 -19.31
N MET A 97 -5.81 -21.71 -19.74
CA MET A 97 -7.00 -21.23 -20.46
C MET A 97 -6.98 -21.56 -21.95
N GLU A 98 -5.81 -21.70 -22.60
CA GLU A 98 -5.72 -22.15 -23.99
C GLU A 98 -6.07 -23.63 -24.19
N PHE A 99 -5.93 -24.46 -23.15
CA PHE A 99 -6.29 -25.88 -23.18
C PHE A 99 -7.76 -26.17 -22.81
N ARG A 100 -8.60 -25.13 -22.70
CA ARG A 100 -10.01 -25.23 -22.30
C ARG A 100 -10.92 -24.73 -23.41
#